data_AF-A0A7S1NBM6-F1
#
_entry.id   AF-A0A7S1NBM6-F1
#
_cell.length_a   1.000
_cell.length_b   1.000
_cell.length_c   1.000
_cell.angle_alpha   90.00
_cell.angle_beta   90.00
_cell.angle_gamma   90.00
#
_symmetry.space_group_name_H-M   'P 1'
#
loop_
_entity.id
_entity.type
_entity.pdbx_description
1 polymer ?
#
loop_
_entity_poly.entity_id
_entity_poly.type
_entity_poly.pdbx_seq_one_letter_code
_entity_poly.pdbx_strand_id
1 'polypeptide(L)'
;SPTKALAQDLLRSIREFVPAKWHRLFHTFDGDVPHSVRGHLRDEAAMILTNPDIIHCTLLPQHKAWGEWLTNLQYVVIDEAHMYRGVFGAHVALVLRRLQRLCALYK
;
A
#
# COMPACT_ATOMS: atom_id res chain seq x y z
N SER A 1 4.08 0.35 -10.90
CA SER A 1 2.66 0.44 -11.32
C SER A 1 2.52 1.52 -12.37
N PRO A 2 1.71 1.34 -13.43
CA PRO A 2 1.27 2.45 -14.28
C PRO A 2 0.62 3.52 -13.39
N THR A 3 0.87 4.80 -13.51
CA THR A 3 2.18 5.48 -13.54
C THR A 3 2.21 6.28 -12.23
N LYS A 4 3.35 6.72 -11.69
CA LYS A 4 3.37 7.56 -10.46
C LYS A 4 2.39 8.76 -10.51
N ALA A 5 2.19 9.32 -11.70
CA ALA A 5 1.18 10.33 -11.99
C ALA A 5 -0.24 9.87 -11.58
N LEU A 6 -0.64 8.64 -11.94
CA LEU A 6 -1.94 8.08 -11.58
C LEU A 6 -2.14 7.97 -10.07
N ALA A 7 -1.09 7.58 -9.32
CA ALA A 7 -1.19 7.51 -7.86
C ALA A 7 -1.37 8.90 -7.23
N GLN A 8 -0.69 9.92 -7.75
CA GLN A 8 -0.87 11.31 -7.30
C GLN A 8 -2.23 11.88 -7.69
N ASP A 9 -2.72 11.58 -8.89
CA ASP A 9 -4.03 12.04 -9.36
C ASP A 9 -5.17 11.34 -8.60
N LEU A 10 -5.04 10.05 -8.28
CA LEU A 10 -5.98 9.33 -7.45
C LEU A 10 -5.97 9.88 -6.01
N LEU A 11 -4.79 10.19 -5.46
CA LEU A 11 -4.68 10.84 -4.15
C LEU A 11 -5.33 12.22 -4.13
N ARG A 12 -5.14 13.03 -5.18
CA ARG A 12 -5.81 14.34 -5.34
C ARG A 12 -7.32 14.15 -5.38
N SER A 13 -7.80 13.23 -6.20
CA SER A 13 -9.22 12.92 -6.34
C SER A 13 -9.83 12.49 -5.00
N ILE A 14 -9.18 11.58 -4.26
CA ILE A 14 -9.64 11.17 -2.92
C ILE A 14 -9.76 12.37 -1.99
N ARG A 15 -8.78 13.27 -2.00
CA ARG A 15 -8.76 14.47 -1.14
C ARG A 15 -9.89 15.46 -1.45
N GLU A 16 -10.46 15.44 -2.64
CA GLU A 16 -11.66 16.22 -2.98
C GLU A 16 -12.92 15.67 -2.29
N PHE A 17 -12.95 14.37 -1.97
CA PHE A 17 -14.08 13.71 -1.32
C PHE A 17 -13.95 13.57 0.20
N VAL A 18 -12.80 13.93 0.79
CA VAL A 18 -12.56 13.85 2.24
C VAL A 18 -12.26 15.23 2.85
N PRO A 19 -12.68 15.50 4.11
CA PRO A 19 -12.38 16.79 4.74
C PRO A 19 -10.87 17.01 4.89
N ALA A 20 -10.42 18.25 4.73
CA ALA A 20 -9.00 18.64 4.74
C ALA A 20 -8.20 18.08 5.94
N LYS A 21 -8.82 18.00 7.12
CA LYS A 21 -8.18 17.44 8.34
C LYS A 21 -7.76 15.98 8.21
N TRP A 22 -8.32 15.21 7.27
CA TRP A 22 -8.00 13.80 7.02
C TRP A 22 -6.97 13.62 5.91
N HIS A 23 -6.60 14.68 5.17
CA HIS A 23 -5.71 14.57 4.00
C HIS A 23 -4.35 13.95 4.33
N ARG A 24 -3.87 14.17 5.57
CA ARG A 24 -2.63 13.60 6.09
C ARG A 24 -2.67 12.09 6.35
N LEU A 25 -3.84 11.44 6.25
CA LEU A 25 -3.96 9.99 6.49
C LEU A 25 -3.87 9.18 5.18
N PHE A 26 -3.81 9.87 4.04
CA PHE A 26 -3.75 9.28 2.70
C PHE A 26 -2.39 9.57 2.08
N HIS A 27 -1.63 8.51 1.79
CA HIS A 27 -0.25 8.63 1.32
C HIS A 27 0.05 7.68 0.16
N THR A 28 0.91 8.13 -0.76
CA THR A 28 1.61 7.26 -1.69
C THR A 28 2.85 6.69 -0.99
N PHE A 29 3.04 5.37 -1.08
CA PHE A 29 4.19 4.69 -0.53
C PHE A 29 4.87 3.89 -1.64
N ASP A 30 5.86 4.50 -2.28
CA ASP A 30 6.60 3.91 -3.39
C ASP A 30 8.12 4.13 -3.26
N GLY A 31 8.85 3.83 -4.34
CA GLY A 31 10.31 3.94 -4.37
C GLY A 31 10.85 5.37 -4.20
N ASP A 32 10.03 6.39 -4.46
CA ASP A 32 10.47 7.80 -4.38
C ASP A 32 10.34 8.38 -2.97
N VAL A 33 9.59 7.69 -2.09
CA VAL A 33 9.44 8.10 -0.69
C VAL A 33 10.79 7.94 0.02
N PRO A 34 11.40 9.04 0.51
CA PRO A 34 12.68 8.97 1.21
C PRO A 34 12.60 8.07 2.44
N HIS A 35 13.65 7.30 2.71
CA HIS A 35 13.67 6.37 3.84
C HIS A 35 13.39 7.04 5.19
N SER A 36 13.83 8.28 5.38
CA SER A 36 13.63 9.05 6.61
C SER A 36 12.15 9.33 6.94
N VAL A 37 11.28 9.44 5.94
CA VAL A 37 9.86 9.75 6.14
C VAL A 37 8.97 8.50 6.14
N ARG A 38 9.48 7.34 5.71
CA ARG A 38 8.69 6.10 5.59
C ARG A 38 8.07 5.64 6.91
N GLY A 39 8.81 5.79 8.02
CA GLY A 39 8.29 5.43 9.35
C GLY A 39 7.07 6.27 9.72
N HIS A 40 7.20 7.59 9.61
CA HIS A 40 6.11 8.53 9.90
C HIS A 40 4.87 8.29 9.02
N LEU A 41 5.05 8.10 7.70
CA LEU A 41 3.94 7.84 6.80
C LEU A 41 3.22 6.53 7.13
N ARG A 42 3.95 5.48 7.51
CA ARG A 42 3.38 4.21 7.95
C ARG A 42 2.54 4.39 9.22
N ASP A 43 3.06 5.13 10.19
CA ASP A 43 2.45 5.27 11.52
C ASP A 43 1.16 6.11 11.50
N GLU A 44 1.04 7.07 10.56
CA GLU A 44 -0.17 7.90 10.44
C GLU A 44 -1.17 7.42 9.38
N ALA A 45 -0.78 6.58 8.42
CA ALA A 45 -1.62 6.28 7.27
C ALA A 45 -2.86 5.44 7.61
N ALA A 46 -4.03 5.96 7.27
CA ALA A 46 -5.25 5.16 7.15
C ALA A 46 -5.35 4.46 5.78
N MET A 47 -4.74 5.04 4.74
CA MET A 47 -4.70 4.48 3.40
C MET A 47 -3.34 4.69 2.76
N ILE A 48 -2.82 3.63 2.14
CA ILE A 48 -1.56 3.65 1.41
C ILE A 48 -1.80 3.23 -0.03
N LEU A 49 -1.45 4.10 -0.96
CA LEU A 49 -1.36 3.79 -2.38
C LEU A 49 0.04 3.26 -2.66
N THR A 50 0.15 2.01 -3.09
CA THR A 50 1.44 1.36 -3.32
C THR A 50 1.38 0.38 -4.48
N ASN A 51 2.47 -0.32 -4.73
CA ASN A 51 2.57 -1.36 -5.75
C ASN A 51 3.05 -2.70 -5.15
N PRO A 52 2.85 -3.83 -5.86
CA PRO A 52 3.24 -5.14 -5.35
C PRO A 52 4.73 -5.27 -5.01
N ASP A 53 5.61 -4.56 -5.73
CA ASP A 53 7.05 -4.62 -5.51
C ASP A 53 7.43 -3.99 -4.16
N ILE A 54 6.81 -2.87 -3.82
CA ILE A 54 7.04 -2.20 -2.53
C ILE A 54 6.46 -3.02 -1.39
N ILE A 55 5.28 -3.60 -1.55
CA ILE A 55 4.75 -4.56 -0.57
C ILE A 55 5.77 -5.70 -0.35
N HIS A 56 6.29 -6.27 -1.45
CA HIS A 56 7.27 -7.36 -1.38
C HIS A 56 8.58 -6.95 -0.67
N CYS A 57 9.14 -5.80 -1.02
CA CYS A 57 10.47 -5.38 -0.58
C CYS A 57 10.47 -4.66 0.79
N THR A 58 9.36 -4.05 1.21
CA THR A 58 9.32 -3.27 2.45
C THR A 58 8.37 -3.86 3.49
N LEU A 59 7.08 -3.99 3.15
CA LEU A 59 6.06 -4.36 4.13
C LEU A 59 6.23 -5.81 4.58
N LEU A 60 6.34 -6.76 3.64
CA LEU A 60 6.45 -8.19 3.97
C LEU A 60 7.67 -8.53 4.84
N PRO A 61 8.92 -8.11 4.53
CA PRO A 61 10.09 -8.45 5.35
C PRO A 61 10.13 -7.69 6.68
N GLN A 62 9.52 -6.50 6.75
CA GLN A 62 9.52 -5.66 7.96
C GLN A 62 8.17 -5.69 8.67
N HIS A 63 7.37 -6.74 8.49
CA HIS A 63 5.98 -6.82 8.93
C HIS A 63 5.75 -6.50 10.42
N LYS A 64 6.73 -6.76 11.30
CA LYS A 64 6.69 -6.37 12.71
C LYS A 64 6.50 -4.87 12.92
N ALA A 65 7.15 -4.07 12.09
CA ALA A 65 7.04 -2.62 12.14
C ALA A 65 5.70 -2.12 11.58
N TRP A 66 4.98 -2.96 10.84
CA TRP A 66 3.66 -2.69 10.27
C TRP A 66 2.52 -3.34 11.09
N GLY A 67 2.82 -3.87 12.28
CA GLY A 67 1.88 -4.69 13.04
C GLY A 67 0.55 -4.00 13.30
N GLU A 68 0.58 -2.77 13.84
CA GLU A 68 -0.63 -1.99 14.11
C GLU A 68 -1.45 -1.70 12.84
N TRP A 69 -0.78 -1.35 11.75
CA TRP A 69 -1.44 -1.11 10.46
C TRP A 69 -2.08 -2.39 9.90
N LEU A 70 -1.38 -3.54 10.01
CA LEU A 70 -1.86 -4.84 9.55
C LEU A 70 -3.03 -5.37 10.39
N THR A 71 -3.03 -5.13 11.71
CA THR A 71 -4.15 -5.47 12.60
C THR A 71 -5.42 -4.73 12.18
N ASN A 72 -5.28 -3.47 11.76
CA ASN A 72 -6.42 -2.63 11.35
C ASN A 72 -6.77 -2.73 9.86
N LEU A 73 -6.02 -3.49 9.06
CA LEU A 73 -6.24 -3.57 7.61
C LEU A 73 -7.54 -4.34 7.27
N GLN A 74 -8.51 -3.61 6.74
CA GLN A 74 -9.82 -4.17 6.33
C GLN A 74 -9.91 -4.43 4.82
N TYR A 75 -9.32 -3.57 4.00
CA TYR A 75 -9.48 -3.59 2.56
C TYR A 75 -8.14 -3.55 1.84
N VAL A 76 -8.02 -4.36 0.79
CA VAL A 76 -6.92 -4.31 -0.19
C VAL A 76 -7.58 -4.15 -1.55
N VAL A 77 -7.37 -2.99 -2.19
CA VAL A 77 -7.91 -2.69 -3.51
C VAL A 77 -6.81 -2.93 -4.54
N ILE A 78 -7.13 -3.71 -5.57
CA ILE A 78 -6.22 -4.04 -6.65
C ILE A 78 -6.72 -3.34 -7.90
N ASP A 79 -6.01 -2.29 -8.30
CA ASP A 79 -6.30 -1.59 -9.54
C ASP A 79 -5.69 -2.32 -10.75
N GLU A 80 -6.37 -2.21 -11.89
CA GLU A 80 -5.98 -2.80 -13.17
C GLU A 80 -5.65 -4.30 -13.09
N ALA A 81 -6.48 -5.06 -12.37
CA ALA A 81 -6.25 -6.48 -12.13
C ALA A 81 -6.01 -7.32 -13.41
N HIS A 82 -6.58 -6.88 -14.53
CA HIS A 82 -6.42 -7.51 -15.84
C HIS A 82 -4.97 -7.46 -16.39
N MET A 83 -4.14 -6.54 -15.89
CA MET A 83 -2.73 -6.41 -16.24
C MET A 83 -1.85 -7.45 -15.54
N TYR A 84 -2.31 -8.07 -14.45
CA TYR A 84 -1.55 -9.07 -13.70
C TYR A 84 -1.73 -10.47 -14.31
N ARG A 85 -1.07 -10.72 -15.44
CA ARG A 85 -1.10 -12.01 -16.17
C ARG A 85 0.30 -12.60 -16.36
N GLY A 86 0.36 -13.87 -16.75
CA GLY A 86 1.61 -14.59 -16.99
C GLY A 86 2.50 -14.68 -15.74
N VAL A 87 3.82 -14.65 -15.95
CA VAL A 87 4.82 -14.73 -14.86
C VAL A 87 4.66 -13.58 -13.86
N PHE A 88 4.39 -12.37 -14.35
CA PHE A 88 4.18 -11.21 -13.49
C PHE A 88 2.94 -11.37 -12.61
N GLY A 89 1.82 -11.83 -13.17
CA GLY A 89 0.62 -12.16 -12.41
C GLY A 89 0.84 -13.21 -11.33
N ALA A 90 1.62 -14.26 -11.64
CA ALA A 90 1.99 -15.28 -10.66
C ALA A 90 2.81 -14.69 -9.49
N HIS A 91 3.75 -13.78 -9.77
CA HIS A 91 4.49 -13.07 -8.73
C HIS A 91 3.57 -12.22 -7.83
N VAL A 92 2.68 -11.43 -8.42
CA VAL A 92 1.70 -10.61 -7.68
C VAL A 92 0.80 -11.49 -6.80
N ALA A 93 0.33 -12.62 -7.32
CA ALA A 93 -0.48 -13.56 -6.54
C ALA A 93 0.27 -14.09 -5.29
N LEU A 94 1.57 -14.38 -5.41
CA LEU A 94 2.39 -14.81 -4.27
C LEU A 94 2.64 -13.68 -3.25
N VAL A 95 2.78 -12.43 -3.71
CA VAL A 95 2.82 -11.25 -2.81
C VAL A 95 1.54 -11.14 -2.00
N LEU A 96 0.38 -11.22 -2.66
CA LEU A 96 -0.93 -11.08 -2.02
C LEU A 96 -1.22 -12.23 -1.04
N ARG A 97 -0.87 -13.47 -1.37
CA ARG A 97 -0.98 -14.61 -0.43
C ARG A 97 -0.14 -14.41 0.83
N ARG A 98 1.08 -13.88 0.69
CA ARG A 98 1.95 -13.57 1.84
C ARG A 98 1.36 -12.45 2.68
N LEU A 99 0.83 -11.40 2.05
CA LEU A 99 0.15 -10.31 2.74
C LEU A 99 -1.08 -10.83 3.52
N GLN A 100 -1.92 -11.64 2.89
CA GLN A 100 -3.10 -12.24 3.52
C GLN A 100 -2.71 -13.08 4.74
N ARG A 101 -1.65 -13.89 4.63
CA ARG A 101 -1.13 -14.67 5.76
C ARG A 101 -0.67 -13.77 6.92
N LEU A 102 -0.04 -12.63 6.64
CA LEU A 102 0.31 -11.67 7.68
C LEU A 102 -0.93 -11.02 8.30
N CYS A 103 -1.93 -10.64 7.50
CA CYS A 103 -3.19 -10.11 8.03
C CYS A 103 -3.87 -11.12 8.96
N ALA A 104 -3.80 -12.42 8.66
CA ALA A 104 -4.32 -13.47 9.55
C ALA A 104 -3.47 -13.66 10.82
N LEU A 105 -2.18 -13.34 10.80
CA LEU A 105 -1.27 -13.42 11.96
C LEU A 105 -1.48 -12.27 12.96
N TYR A 106 -1.84 -11.08 12.46
CA TYR A 106 -2.00 -9.84 13.26
C TYR A 106 -3.45 -9.55 13.68
N LYS A 107 -4.40 -10.38 13.24
CA LYS A 107 -5.81 -10.31 13.64
C LYS A 107 -6.08 -11.09 14.92
#